data_AF-A0A7I0JQJ5-F1
#
_entry.id   AF-A0A7I0JQJ5-F1
#
_cell.length_a   1.000
_cell.length_b   1.000
_cell.length_c   1.000
_cell.angle_alpha   90.00
_cell.angle_beta   90.00
_cell.angle_gamma   90.00
#
_symmetry.space_group_name_H-M   'P 1'
#
loop_
_entity.id
_entity.type
_entity.pdbx_description
1 polymer ?
#
loop_
_entity_poly.entity_id
_entity_poly.type
_entity_poly.pdbx_seq_one_letter_code
_entity_poly.pdbx_strand_id
1 'polypeptide(L)' 'FDRSIDNQVSRLRKKIEEDPKNPSIILTHWGGGYSLTAEVYSS' A
#
# COMPACT_ATOMS: atom_id res chain seq x y z
N PHE A 1 -2.98 9.13 -14.73
CA PHE A 1 -2.57 8.34 -13.55
C PHE A 1 -1.28 7.62 -13.92
N ASP A 2 -0.19 8.00 -13.29
CA ASP A 2 1.13 7.44 -13.59
C ASP A 2 1.19 5.99 -13.08
N ARG A 3 1.32 5.03 -14.00
CA ARG A 3 1.47 3.60 -13.65
C ARG A 3 2.74 3.32 -12.84
N SER A 4 3.65 4.30 -12.73
CA SER A 4 4.81 4.20 -11.84
C SER A 4 4.40 3.99 -10.37
N ILE A 5 3.29 4.58 -9.90
CA ILE A 5 2.83 4.43 -8.51
C ILE A 5 2.33 3.02 -8.25
N ASP A 6 1.50 2.46 -9.14
CA ASP A 6 0.96 1.10 -8.98
C ASP A 6 2.07 0.05 -8.92
N ASN A 7 3.11 0.21 -9.75
CA ASN A 7 4.28 -0.66 -9.74
C ASN A 7 5.07 -0.56 -8.44
N GLN A 8 5.24 0.66 -7.91
CA GLN A 8 5.93 0.87 -6.64
C GLN A 8 5.13 0.27 -5.47
N VAL A 9 3.81 0.50 -5.41
CA VAL A 9 2.94 -0.07 -4.38
C VAL A 9 2.91 -1.60 -4.47
N SER A 10 2.85 -2.18 -5.67
CA SER A 10 2.90 -3.62 -5.87
C SER A 10 4.21 -4.23 -5.34
N ARG A 11 5.35 -3.59 -5.63
CA ARG A 11 6.66 -4.01 -5.11
C ARG A 11 6.76 -3.85 -3.59
N LEU A 12 6.16 -2.81 -3.04
CA LEU A 12 6.17 -2.55 -1.60
C LEU A 12 5.31 -3.56 -0.84
N ARG A 13 4.08 -3.82 -1.28
CA ARG A 13 3.19 -4.84 -0.68
C ARG A 13 3.85 -6.21 -0.63
N LYS A 14 4.55 -6.62 -1.70
CA LYS A 14 5.33 -7.87 -1.72
C LYS A 14 6.41 -7.97 -0.65
N LYS A 15 6.87 -6.84 -0.10
CA LYS A 15 7.91 -6.79 0.92
C LYS A 15 7.36 -6.70 2.35
N ILE A 16 6.21 -6.07 2.54
CA ILE A 16 5.72 -5.70 3.88
C ILE A 16 4.42 -6.40 4.29
N GLU A 17 3.61 -6.85 3.34
CA GLU A 17 2.38 -7.56 3.62
C GLU A 17 2.66 -9.05 3.77
N GLU A 18 1.95 -9.71 4.67
CA GLU A 18 1.96 -11.18 4.80
C GLU A 18 1.36 -11.84 3.54
N ASP A 19 0.20 -11.34 3.08
CA ASP A 19 -0.40 -11.70 1.80
C ASP A 19 -0.59 -10.45 0.91
N PRO A 20 0.27 -10.24 -0.11
CA PRO A 20 0.15 -9.10 -1.01
C PRO A 20 -1.15 -9.04 -1.82
N LYS A 21 -1.90 -10.15 -1.93
CA LYS A 21 -3.20 -10.19 -2.61
C LYS A 21 -4.35 -9.71 -1.73
N ASN A 22 -4.17 -9.78 -0.41
CA ASN A 22 -5.12 -9.31 0.61
C ASN A 22 -4.41 -8.30 1.53
N PRO A 23 -4.06 -7.10 1.02
CA PRO A 23 -3.23 -6.15 1.75
C PRO A 23 -3.97 -5.56 2.96
N SER A 24 -3.24 -5.40 4.06
CA SER A 24 -3.74 -4.87 5.34
C SER A 24 -3.02 -3.61 5.81
N ILE A 25 -1.80 -3.35 5.30
CA ILE A 25 -0.95 -2.20 5.66
C ILE A 25 -1.13 -1.06 4.66
N ILE A 26 -1.19 -1.36 3.36
CA ILE A 26 -1.45 -0.36 2.31
C ILE A 26 -2.76 -0.71 1.61
N LEU A 27 -3.81 0.08 1.83
CA LEU A 27 -5.12 -0.12 1.19
C LEU A 27 -5.26 0.68 -0.11
N THR A 28 -6.00 0.13 -1.06
CA THR A 28 -6.39 0.82 -2.29
C THR A 28 -7.75 1.49 -2.09
N HIS A 29 -7.81 2.80 -2.31
CA HIS A 29 -9.06 3.55 -2.43
C HIS A 29 -9.33 3.81 -3.91
N TRP A 30 -10.34 3.15 -4.49
CA TRP A 30 -10.68 3.32 -5.90
C TRP A 30 -11.06 4.77 -6.21
N GLY A 31 -10.30 5.41 -7.12
CA GLY A 31 -10.44 6.85 -7.42
C GLY A 31 -9.75 7.79 -6.43
N GLY A 32 -9.23 7.29 -5.29
CA GLY A 32 -8.55 8.06 -4.24
C GLY A 32 -7.05 7.74 -4.06
N GLY A 33 -6.57 6.63 -4.61
CA GLY A 33 -5.16 6.21 -4.53
C GLY A 33 -4.91 5.18 -3.45
N TYR A 34 -3.86 5.39 -2.64
CA TYR A 34 -3.39 4.44 -1.64
C TYR A 34 -3.27 5.08 -0.27
N SER A 35 -3.59 4.33 0.79
CA SER A 35 -3.47 4.80 2.18
C SER A 35 -2.67 3.81 3.02
N LEU A 36 -1.82 4.34 3.90
CA LEU A 36 -1.15 3.57 4.95
C LEU A 36 -2.10 3.47 6.15
N THR A 37 -2.40 2.25 6.60
CA THR A 37 -3.33 1.97 7.71
C THR A 37 -2.63 1.57 9.01
N ALA A 38 -1.29 1.62 9.05
CA ALA A 38 -0.52 1.36 10.26
C ALA A 38 -0.69 2.49 11.28
N GLU A 39 -0.66 2.13 12.57
CA GLU A 39 -0.62 3.12 13.66
C GLU A 39 0.72 3.87 13.63
N VAL A 40 0.66 5.19 13.77
CA VAL A 40 1.84 6.06 13.73
C VAL A 40 2.21 6.44 15.15
N TYR A 41 3.42 6.10 15.56
CA TYR A 41 3.98 6.51 16.86
C TYR A 41 5.11 7.52 16.65
N SER A 42 5.14 8.57 17.46
CA SER A 42 6.29 9.46 17.57
C SER A 42 7.32 8.91 18.56
N SER A 43 8.61 9.05 18.25
CA SER A 43 9.72 8.81 19.18
C SER A 43 9.79 9.85 20.28
#